data_AF-A0A353RA65-F1
#
_entry.id   AF-A0A353RA65-F1
#
_cell.length_a   1.000
_cell.length_b   1.000
_cell.length_c   1.000
_cell.angle_alpha   90.00
_cell.angle_beta   90.00
_cell.angle_gamma   90.00
#
_symmetry.space_group_name_H-M   'P 1'
#
loop_
_entity.id
_entity.type
_entity.pdbx_description
1 polymer ?
#
loop_
_entity_poly.entity_id
_entity_poly.type
_entity_poly.pdbx_seq_one_letter_code
_entity_poly.pdbx_strand_id
1 'polypeptide(L)' 'KGDTASTNALKAATLETGAQIMVPLFINQGERIKVDTRTRGYSERVK' A
#
# COMPACT_ATOMS: atom_id res chain seq x y z
N LYS A 1 4.41 25.97 -13.34
CA LYS A 1 3.53 24.78 -13.50
C LYS A 1 4.42 23.54 -13.38
N GLY A 2 5.18 23.39 -12.30
CA GLY A 2 4.67 22.87 -11.04
C GLY A 2 5.04 21.39 -10.92
N ASP A 3 6.29 21.06 -11.22
CA ASP A 3 6.90 19.75 -10.99
C ASP A 3 6.86 19.44 -9.49
N THR A 4 5.92 18.62 -9.06
CA THR A 4 6.26 17.48 -8.20
C THR A 4 5.07 16.55 -8.13
N ALA A 5 5.26 15.37 -8.71
CA ALA A 5 4.51 14.17 -8.38
C ALA A 5 4.52 13.95 -6.86
N SER A 6 3.56 14.52 -6.13
CA SER A 6 3.19 14.05 -4.78
C SER A 6 2.46 12.70 -4.82
N THR A 7 2.51 12.01 -5.96
CA THR A 7 1.87 10.73 -6.26
C THR A 7 2.41 9.56 -5.44
N ASN A 8 3.47 9.76 -4.63
CA ASN A 8 4.06 8.75 -3.76
C ASN A 8 3.68 8.90 -2.29
N ALA A 9 2.57 9.58 -1.98
CA ALA A 9 2.03 9.50 -0.63
C ALA A 9 1.57 8.05 -0.37
N LEU A 10 2.24 7.41 0.59
CA LEU A 10 1.88 6.09 1.09
C LEU A 10 0.96 6.28 2.29
N LYS A 11 -0.07 5.44 2.38
CA LYS A 11 -0.97 5.37 3.53
C LYS A 11 -0.65 4.14 4.35
N ALA A 12 -0.68 4.27 5.68
CA ALA A 12 -0.65 3.11 6.55
C ALA A 12 -1.95 2.31 6.39
N ALA A 13 -1.86 1.07 5.94
CA ALA A 13 -2.95 0.11 5.92
C ALA A 13 -2.69 -1.01 6.92
N THR A 14 -3.71 -1.33 7.70
CA THR A 14 -3.70 -2.50 8.58
C THR A 14 -4.29 -3.67 7.81
N LEU A 15 -3.51 -4.74 7.69
CA LEU A 15 -3.98 -6.00 7.13
C LEU A 15 -4.95 -6.70 8.09
N GLU A 16 -5.75 -7.62 7.59
CA GLU A 16 -6.63 -8.49 8.40
C GLU A 16 -5.86 -9.30 9.46
N THR A 17 -4.56 -9.52 9.23
CA THR A 17 -3.64 -10.20 10.15
C THR A 17 -3.15 -9.32 11.30
N GLY A 18 -3.50 -8.03 11.31
CA GLY A 18 -3.04 -7.05 12.30
C GLY A 18 -1.68 -6.40 11.99
N ALA A 19 -1.02 -6.78 10.89
CA ALA A 19 0.20 -6.13 10.45
C ALA A 19 -0.09 -4.78 9.78
N GLN A 20 0.62 -3.73 10.18
CA GLN A 20 0.53 -2.41 9.55
C GLN A 20 1.63 -2.26 8.50
N ILE A 21 1.24 -1.91 7.28
CA ILE A 21 2.14 -1.75 6.14
C ILE A 21 1.84 -0.45 5.38
N MET A 22 2.84 0.07 4.67
CA MET A 22 2.66 1.24 3.81
C MET A 22 2.14 0.81 2.44
N VAL A 23 0.91 1.19 2.11
CA VAL A 23 0.30 0.94 0.80
C VAL A 23 0.16 2.24 0.02
N PRO A 24 0.18 2.19 -1.31
CA PRO A 24 -0.16 3.33 -2.13
C PRO A 24 -1.60 3.82 -1.89
N LEU A 25 -1.84 5.13 -2.03
CA LEU A 25 -3.15 5.76 -1.83
C LEU A 25 -4.27 5.24 -2.75
N PHE A 26 -3.93 4.56 -3.85
CA PHE A 26 -4.91 3.99 -4.78
C PHE A 26 -5.49 2.63 -4.32
N ILE A 27 -5.02 2.08 -3.20
CA ILE A 27 -5.54 0.84 -2.62
C ILE A 27 -6.75 1.15 -1.74
N ASN A 28 -7.89 0.51 -2.02
CA ASN A 28 -9.13 0.62 -1.26
C ASN A 28 -9.31 -0.56 -0.31
N GLN A 29 -10.12 -0.39 0.75
CA GLN A 29 -10.53 -1.49 1.62
C GLN A 29 -11.37 -2.52 0.85
N GLY A 30 -11.01 -3.80 0.97
CA GLY A 30 -11.62 -4.90 0.21
C GLY A 30 -10.82 -5.37 -1.00
N GLU A 31 -9.81 -4.60 -1.43
CA GLU A 31 -8.88 -5.03 -2.49
C GLU A 31 -7.86 -6.04 -1.95
N ARG A 32 -7.54 -7.07 -2.74
CA ARG A 32 -6.47 -8.01 -2.41
C ARG A 32 -5.13 -7.46 -2.86
N ILE A 33 -4.24 -7.29 -1.91
CA ILE A 33 -2.86 -6.89 -2.15
C ILE A 33 -1.93 -8.01 -1.72
N LYS A 34 -0.86 -8.21 -2.50
CA LYS A 34 0.23 -9.08 -2.14
C LYS A 34 1.22 -8.28 -1.33
N VAL A 35 1.56 -8.83 -0.17
CA VAL A 35 2.39 -8.18 0.83
C VAL A 35 3.55 -9.11 1.14
N ASP A 36 4.75 -8.57 1.12
CA ASP A 36 5.94 -9.33 1.49
C ASP A 36 6.05 -9.35 3.02
N THR A 37 5.90 -10.53 3.61
CA THR A 37 5.90 -10.68 5.08
C THR A 37 7.28 -10.54 5.72
N ARG A 38 8.36 -10.60 4.92
CA ARG A 38 9.75 -10.45 5.40
C ARG A 38 10.11 -8.99 5.59
N THR A 39 9.70 -8.15 4.64
CA THR A 39 9.94 -6.71 4.62
C THR A 39 8.76 -5.89 5.12
N ARG A 40 7.59 -6.53 5.33
CA ARG A 40 6.30 -5.88 5.63
C ARG A 40 5.96 -4.79 4.59
N GLY A 41 6.43 -4.99 3.36
CA GLY A 41 6.24 -4.08 2.24
C GLY A 41 5.05 -4.50 1.40
N TYR A 42 4.34 -3.51 0.87
CA TYR A 42 3.45 -3.72 -0.26
C TYR A 42 4.27 -4.24 -1.45
N SER A 43 3.89 -5.40 -2.01
CA SER A 43 4.54 -5.97 -3.18
C SER A 43 3.78 -5.56 -4.44
N GLU A 44 2.55 -6.04 -4.61
CA GLU A 44 1.76 -5.86 -5.82
C GLU A 44 0.26 -5.90 -5.51
N ARG A 45 -0.59 -5.32 -6.37
CA ARG A 45 -2.04 -5.50 -6.29
C ARG A 45 -2.43 -6.74 -7.08
N VAL A 46 -3.13 -7.68 -6.44
CA VAL A 46 -3.67 -8.86 -7.11
C VAL A 46 -5.07 -8.51 -7.58
N LYS A 47 -5.30 -8.54 -8.91
CA LYS A 47 -6.63 -8.36 -9.49
C LYS A 47 -7.40 -9.67 -9.46
#